data_AF-A0A1C5MAZ3-F1
#
_entry.id   AF-A0A1C5MAZ3-F1
#
_cell.length_a   1.000
_cell.length_b   1.000
_cell.length_c   1.000
_cell.angle_alpha   90.00
_cell.angle_beta   90.00
_cell.angle_gamma   90.00
#
_symmetry.space_group_name_H-M   'P 1'
#
loop_
_entity.id
_entity.type
_entity.pdbx_description
1 polymer ?
#
loop_
_entity_poly.entity_id
_entity_poly.type
_entity_poly.pdbx_seq_one_letter_code
_entity_poly.pdbx_strand_id
1 'polypeptide(L)'
;MDNTMDVKNQINEIREMMVGFRYKHFKGGIYIVKDIGINTETGELEVIYKAFNDPELTWCRSLDVFLSEVDKEKYPDAKQEMRFERVGDE
;
A
#
# COMPACT_ATOMS: atom_id res chain seq x y z
N MET A 1 -29.10 -8.31 1.99
CA MET A 1 -28.29 -9.25 2.78
C MET A 1 -26.97 -9.46 2.07
N ASP A 2 -25.88 -8.74 2.32
CA ASP A 2 -25.69 -7.32 2.60
C ASP A 2 -24.29 -7.02 2.06
N ASN A 3 -24.19 -6.59 0.81
CA ASN A 3 -22.90 -6.34 0.12
C ASN A 3 -21.96 -5.42 0.93
N THR A 4 -22.55 -4.56 1.77
CA THR A 4 -21.84 -3.67 2.69
C THR A 4 -21.10 -4.40 3.81
N MET A 5 -21.61 -5.56 4.27
CA MET A 5 -20.97 -6.36 5.31
C MET A 5 -19.71 -7.05 4.77
N ASP A 6 -19.79 -7.56 3.53
CA ASP A 6 -18.67 -8.24 2.87
C ASP A 6 -17.52 -7.27 2.55
N VAL A 7 -17.84 -6.08 2.05
CA VAL A 7 -16.83 -5.02 1.79
C VAL A 7 -16.15 -4.57 3.09
N LYS A 8 -16.89 -4.42 4.19
CA LYS A 8 -16.30 -4.05 5.49
C LYS A 8 -15.37 -5.13 6.02
N ASN A 9 -15.73 -6.40 5.89
CA ASN A 9 -14.90 -7.52 6.31
C ASN A 9 -13.60 -7.57 5.50
N GLN A 10 -13.69 -7.45 4.18
CA GLN A 10 -12.53 -7.39 3.30
C GLN A 10 -11.58 -6.24 3.67
N ILE A 11 -12.10 -5.04 3.93
CA ILE A 11 -11.28 -3.89 4.33
C ILE A 11 -10.58 -4.14 5.67
N ASN A 12 -11.27 -4.76 6.63
CA ASN A 12 -10.68 -5.08 7.93
C ASN A 12 -9.54 -6.09 7.79
N GLU A 13 -9.70 -7.13 6.98
CA GLU A 13 -8.63 -8.10 6.69
C GLU A 13 -7.41 -7.42 6.06
N ILE A 14 -7.62 -6.53 5.08
CA ILE A 14 -6.53 -5.77 4.46
C ILE A 14 -5.83 -4.87 5.49
N ARG A 15 -6.60 -4.22 6.37
CA ARG A 15 -6.04 -3.40 7.45
C ARG A 15 -5.17 -4.21 8.39
N GLU A 16 -5.64 -5.38 8.84
CA GLU A 16 -4.86 -6.28 9.70
C GLU A 16 -3.57 -6.76 9.04
N MET A 17 -3.59 -6.96 7.71
CA MET A 17 -2.42 -7.41 6.96
C MET A 17 -1.41 -6.32 6.61
N MET A 18 -1.83 -5.04 6.55
CA MET A 18 -1.01 -3.96 6.00
C MET A 18 -0.71 -2.83 6.99
N VAL A 19 -1.70 -2.41 7.79
CA VAL A 19 -1.57 -1.23 8.65
C VAL A 19 -0.55 -1.49 9.75
N GLY A 20 0.37 -0.53 9.93
CA GLY A 20 1.47 -0.64 10.89
C GLY A 20 2.72 -1.31 10.31
N PHE A 21 2.62 -2.04 9.20
CA PHE A 21 3.78 -2.65 8.56
C PHE A 21 4.55 -1.67 7.70
N ARG A 22 5.86 -1.95 7.58
CA ARG A 22 6.80 -1.18 6.78
C ARG A 22 6.94 -1.79 5.40
N TYR A 23 7.06 -0.94 4.39
CA TYR A 23 7.21 -1.31 3.00
C TYR A 23 8.33 -0.51 2.36
N LYS A 24 9.19 -1.20 1.61
CA LYS A 24 10.26 -0.58 0.83
C LYS A 24 9.77 -0.38 -0.59
N HIS A 25 9.74 0.88 -1.02
CA HIS A 25 9.48 1.21 -2.42
C HIS A 25 10.69 0.81 -3.27
N PHE A 26 10.48 0.34 -4.50
CA PHE A 26 11.57 -0.12 -5.38
C PHE A 26 12.65 0.94 -5.67
N LYS A 27 12.35 2.23 -5.47
CA LYS A 27 13.33 3.34 -5.56
C LYS A 27 14.10 3.62 -4.26
N GLY A 28 13.91 2.82 -3.21
CA GLY A 28 14.71 2.81 -1.99
C GLY A 28 14.03 3.32 -0.72
N GLY A 29 13.02 4.19 -0.82
CA GLY A 29 12.35 4.76 0.36
C GLY A 29 11.58 3.72 1.19
N ILE A 30 11.65 3.83 2.51
CA ILE A 30 10.87 2.99 3.45
C ILE A 30 9.67 3.79 3.95
N TYR A 31 8.51 3.17 3.90
CA TYR A 31 7.23 3.76 4.25
C TYR A 31 6.49 2.87 5.25
N ILE A 32 5.61 3.45 6.05
CA ILE A 32 4.69 2.75 6.94
C ILE A 32 3.26 3.01 6.49
N VAL A 33 2.48 1.93 6.35
CA VAL A 33 1.05 2.05 6.05
C VAL A 33 0.32 2.47 7.32
N LYS A 34 -0.48 3.53 7.23
CA LYS A 34 -1.20 4.14 8.34
C LYS A 34 -2.68 3.79 8.34
N ASP A 35 -3.29 3.63 7.16
CA ASP A 35 -4.68 3.20 7.01
C ASP A 35 -4.95 2.73 5.56
N ILE A 36 -6.15 2.19 5.34
CA ILE A 36 -6.77 1.95 4.04
C ILE A 36 -8.01 2.84 3.93
N GLY A 37 -8.03 3.67 2.90
CA GLY A 37 -9.13 4.56 2.54
C GLY A 37 -9.98 3.99 1.41
N ILE A 38 -11.18 4.55 1.23
CA ILE A 38 -12.04 4.31 0.07
C ILE A 38 -12.13 5.64 -0.68
N ASN A 39 -11.79 5.63 -1.96
CA ASN A 39 -11.99 6.78 -2.83
C ASN A 39 -13.49 6.95 -3.09
N THR A 40 -14.07 8.10 -2.71
CA THR A 40 -15.52 8.33 -2.83
C THR A 40 -15.99 8.52 -4.27
N GLU A 41 -15.09 8.88 -5.19
CA GLU A 41 -15.43 9.08 -6.60
C GLU A 41 -15.40 7.77 -7.38
N THR A 42 -14.44 6.89 -7.09
CA THR A 42 -14.24 5.63 -7.84
C THR A 42 -14.73 4.38 -7.09
N GLY A 43 -14.82 4.45 -5.76
CA GLY A 43 -15.09 3.29 -4.90
C GLY A 43 -13.86 2.40 -4.66
N GLU A 44 -12.70 2.74 -5.23
CA GLU A 44 -11.48 1.94 -5.12
C GLU A 44 -10.80 2.11 -3.75
N LEU A 45 -10.04 1.10 -3.34
CA LEU A 45 -9.27 1.14 -2.11
C LEU A 45 -7.94 1.88 -2.32
N GLU A 46 -7.58 2.71 -1.35
CA GLU A 46 -6.38 3.55 -1.35
C GLU A 46 -5.53 3.22 -0.13
N VAL A 47 -4.25 2.95 -0.32
CA VAL A 47 -3.29 2.79 0.76
C VAL A 47 -2.84 4.17 1.22
N ILE A 48 -3.05 4.48 2.50
CA ILE A 48 -2.59 5.72 3.12
C ILE A 48 -1.29 5.43 3.86
N TYR A 49 -0.20 6.09 3.47
CA TYR A 49 1.13 5.78 4.00
C TYR A 49 2.00 7.02 4.19
N LYS A 50 3.03 6.88 5.02
CA LYS A 50 4.01 7.93 5.34
C LYS A 50 5.43 7.38 5.22
N ALA A 51 6.41 8.25 4.99
CA ALA A 51 7.81 7.85 5.06
C ALA A 51 8.13 7.48 6.51
N PHE A 52 8.91 6.41 6.69
CA PHE A 52 9.14 5.84 8.01
C PHE A 52 10.03 6.74 8.88
N ASN A 53 11.07 7.33 8.28
CA ASN A 53 12.06 8.16 8.98
C ASN A 53 11.73 9.67 8.98
N ASP A 54 10.82 10.12 8.11
CA ASP A 54 10.49 11.54 7.94
C ASP A 54 9.00 11.74 7.58
N PRO A 55 8.09 11.67 8.57
CA PRO A 55 6.65 11.51 8.33
C PRO A 55 5.87 12.83 8.11
N GLU A 56 6.53 13.90 7.64
CA GLU A 56 5.89 15.20 7.41
C GLU A 56 4.71 15.11 6.44
N LEU A 57 4.91 14.39 5.33
CA LEU A 57 3.90 14.23 4.30
C LEU A 57 3.12 12.92 4.46
N THR A 58 1.86 12.94 4.00
CA THR A 58 1.00 11.76 3.87
C THR A 58 0.72 11.56 2.40
N TRP A 59 0.85 10.32 1.93
CA TRP A 59 0.53 9.94 0.55
C TRP A 59 -0.64 8.97 0.53
N CYS A 60 -1.39 9.01 -0.57
CA CYS A 60 -2.35 7.99 -0.96
C CYS A 60 -1.93 7.38 -2.31
N ARG A 61 -2.25 6.11 -2.50
CA ARG A 61 -2.08 5.40 -3.77
C ARG A 61 -3.03 4.21 -3.81
N SER A 62 -3.64 3.95 -4.97
CA SER A 62 -4.55 2.82 -5.12
C SER A 62 -3.89 1.52 -4.67
N LEU A 63 -4.68 0.67 -4.00
CA LEU A 63 -4.23 -0.59 -3.44
C LEU A 63 -3.58 -1.48 -4.51
N ASP A 64 -4.21 -1.58 -5.67
CA ASP A 64 -3.73 -2.38 -6.79
C ASP A 64 -2.37 -1.90 -7.28
N VAL A 65 -2.16 -0.58 -7.40
CA VAL A 65 -0.85 -0.06 -7.80
C VAL A 65 0.16 -0.23 -6.68
N PHE A 66 -0.20 -0.06 -5.42
CA PHE A 66 0.70 -0.28 -4.29
C PHE A 66 1.20 -1.74 -4.25
N LEU A 67 0.32 -2.70 -4.51
CA LEU A 67 0.60 -4.14 -4.53
C LEU A 67 1.01 -4.66 -5.91
N SER A 68 1.23 -3.79 -6.91
CA SER A 68 1.61 -4.21 -8.26
C SER A 68 3.11 -4.48 -8.40
N GLU A 69 3.46 -5.28 -9.42
CA GLU A 69 4.83 -5.46 -9.86
C GLU A 69 5.45 -4.15 -10.37
N VAL A 70 6.77 -4.05 -10.28
CA VAL A 70 7.51 -2.99 -10.94
C VAL A 70 7.41 -3.20 -12.45
N ASP A 71 7.05 -2.14 -13.16
CA ASP A 71 7.14 -2.10 -14.62
C ASP A 71 8.62 -2.19 -15.04
N LYS A 72 9.07 -3.40 -15.40
CA LYS A 72 10.46 -3.69 -15.78
C LYS A 72 10.80 -3.17 -17.18
N GLU A 73 9.83 -2.89 -18.05
CA GLU A 73 10.10 -2.21 -19.33
C GLU A 73 10.54 -0.77 -19.07
N LYS A 74 9.88 -0.09 -18.13
CA LYS A 74 10.21 1.27 -17.71
C LYS A 74 11.41 1.33 -16.76
N TYR A 75 11.57 0.33 -15.91
CA TYR A 75 12.62 0.26 -14.90
C TYR A 75 13.38 -1.08 -14.99
N PRO A 76 14.19 -1.28 -16.04
CA PRO A 76 14.86 -2.57 -16.29
C PRO A 76 15.83 -2.97 -15.19
N ASP A 77 16.45 -1.99 -14.52
CA ASP A 77 17.42 -2.22 -13.44
C ASP A 77 16.77 -2.36 -12.05
N ALA A 78 15.43 -2.33 -11.96
CA ALA A 78 14.74 -2.47 -10.69
C ALA A 78 14.98 -3.87 -10.10
N LYS A 79 15.62 -3.91 -8.93
CA LYS A 79 15.93 -5.17 -8.23
C LYS A 79 14.73 -5.80 -7.53
N GLN A 80 13.78 -4.98 -7.09
CA GLN A 80 12.54 -5.46 -6.47
C GLN A 80 11.59 -5.95 -7.55
N GLU A 81 10.80 -6.98 -7.23
CA GLU A 81 9.73 -7.46 -8.10
C GLU A 81 8.46 -6.65 -7.87
N MET A 82 8.13 -6.36 -6.61
CA MET A 82 6.96 -5.56 -6.26
C MET A 82 7.33 -4.09 -6.11
N ARG A 83 6.41 -3.18 -6.47
CA ARG A 83 6.60 -1.74 -6.26
C ARG A 83 6.87 -1.39 -4.80
N PHE A 84 6.17 -2.07 -3.90
CA PHE A 84 6.35 -1.99 -2.46
C PHE A 84 6.47 -3.39 -1.89
N GLU A 85 7.63 -3.71 -1.33
CA GLU A 85 7.87 -5.00 -0.66
C GLU A 85 7.82 -4.81 0.84
N ARG A 86 7.11 -5.69 1.55
CA ARG A 86 7.04 -5.65 3.02
C ARG A 86 8.43 -5.90 3.59
N VAL A 87 8.86 -5.01 4.47
CA VAL A 87 10.11 -5.16 5.23
C VAL A 87 9.82 -6.07 6.41
N GLY A 88 10.67 -7.07 6.64
CA GLY A 88 10.56 -7.94 7.82
C GLY A 88 10.77 -7.16 9.12
N ASP A 89 10.29 -7.75 10.22
CA ASP A 89 10.55 -7.25 11.57
C ASP A 89 11.96 -7.70 12.00
N GLU A 90 13.00 -7.04 11.47
CA GLU A 90 14.36 -7.09 12.02
C GLU A 90 14.57 -5.96 13.06
#